data_AF-A0A084BCM1-F1
#
_entry.id   AF-A0A084BCM1-F1
#
_cell.length_a   1.000
_cell.length_b   1.000
_cell.length_c   1.000
_cell.angle_alpha   90.00
_cell.angle_beta   90.00
_cell.angle_gamma   90.00
#
_symmetry.space_group_name_H-M   'P 1'
#
loop_
_entity.id
_entity.type
_entity.pdbx_description
1 polymer ?
#
loop_
_entity_poly.entity_id
_entity_poly.type
_entity_poly.pdbx_seq_one_letter_code
_entity_poly.pdbx_strand_id
1 'polypeptide(L)'
;MHSQSQPPNLKWEYVPRGTKTICPAPAFYFYGRILRNHLISSAQPFCSQTQIFLGFCAEVMAQWQGDTSTLRGGVQPARDPSAIIQALRNCLIEIQSSDKAPSGFDRALESLSTPDPISRAFLDAGVQVWYAYFVASDHIDAANLSPLDLQRVIAEVSKIEAHESVTRRIQCIFFRSDRAPKRRRILASNHVELPAPPTSPSPEPSPAKRPRVECEQHSPRHSTTGPDLHFANTDTMTLEDISDTPHGRQVSQLAAHPVDSKLPIFKINPDFEFAWPKAKNLPFVFPHYMCTTIDKRGDEASIMLSFPSHPALCRLVLDISATEVQHIAKELFGVHIREESGRRCAVFENGATMDINNSGTLKEGTAMPLDRLFGEMVGTACLSMEIWAATDLPARLTFMVDAEKLFLVHSQLWQR
;
A
#
# COMPACT_ATOMS: atom_id res chain seq x y z
N MET A 1 64.28 -11.85 -26.26
CA MET A 1 64.26 -11.74 -24.79
C MET A 1 63.27 -10.64 -24.39
N HIS A 2 61.99 -10.98 -24.26
CA HIS A 2 60.99 -10.10 -23.63
C HIS A 2 60.20 -10.96 -22.65
N SER A 3 60.40 -10.67 -21.35
CA SER A 3 59.77 -11.37 -20.24
C SER A 3 58.44 -10.68 -19.94
N GLN A 4 57.34 -11.42 -20.14
CA GLN A 4 56.01 -11.00 -19.68
C GLN A 4 55.85 -11.41 -18.21
N SER A 5 55.68 -10.41 -17.34
CA SER A 5 55.30 -10.59 -15.95
C SER A 5 53.82 -10.98 -15.84
N GLN A 6 53.53 -12.17 -15.31
CA GLN A 6 52.17 -12.55 -14.87
C GLN A 6 51.79 -11.80 -13.58
N PRO A 7 50.53 -11.35 -13.42
CA PRO A 7 50.05 -10.83 -12.14
C PRO A 7 49.69 -11.99 -11.18
N PRO A 8 49.71 -11.72 -9.85
CA PRO A 8 49.61 -12.77 -8.83
C PRO A 8 48.19 -13.32 -8.69
N ASN A 9 48.14 -14.64 -8.51
CA ASN A 9 46.95 -15.44 -8.24
C ASN A 9 46.51 -15.21 -6.78
N LEU A 10 45.45 -14.43 -6.55
CA LEU A 10 44.85 -14.26 -5.22
C LEU A 10 43.90 -15.45 -4.94
N LYS A 11 44.40 -16.41 -4.18
CA LYS A 11 43.61 -17.48 -3.54
C LYS A 11 42.91 -16.89 -2.32
N TRP A 12 41.57 -16.97 -2.28
CA TRP A 12 40.81 -16.74 -1.06
C TRP A 12 40.74 -18.03 -0.25
N GLU A 13 41.32 -18.02 0.96
CA GLU A 13 41.16 -19.11 1.93
C GLU A 13 39.91 -18.88 2.79
N TYR A 14 39.11 -19.94 2.88
CA TYR A 14 37.92 -20.03 3.73
C TYR A 14 38.34 -20.34 5.18
N VAL A 15 38.06 -19.42 6.11
CA VAL A 15 38.31 -19.62 7.55
C VAL A 15 36.99 -19.98 8.25
N PRO A 16 36.86 -21.15 8.88
CA PRO A 16 35.64 -21.54 9.58
C PRO A 16 35.53 -20.86 10.95
N ARG A 17 34.33 -20.40 11.31
CA ARG A 17 34.03 -19.79 12.62
C ARG A 17 33.98 -20.85 13.72
N GLY A 18 34.92 -20.77 14.65
CA GLY A 18 34.85 -21.37 15.99
C GLY A 18 34.28 -20.40 17.03
N THR A 19 33.57 -20.95 18.01
CA THR A 19 32.71 -20.29 19.00
C THR A 19 33.43 -19.70 20.24
N LYS A 20 32.73 -18.74 20.88
CA LYS A 20 32.68 -18.34 22.31
C LYS A 20 33.44 -17.07 22.79
N THR A 21 32.63 -16.02 23.01
CA THR A 21 32.51 -15.09 24.16
C THR A 21 33.77 -14.50 24.83
N ILE A 22 33.81 -13.16 24.92
CA ILE A 22 33.88 -12.33 26.15
C ILE A 22 33.54 -10.87 25.76
N CYS A 23 32.64 -10.21 26.50
CA CYS A 23 32.34 -8.78 26.40
C CYS A 23 33.43 -7.93 27.10
N PRO A 24 33.62 -6.67 26.69
CA PRO A 24 33.42 -5.59 27.66
C PRO A 24 32.66 -4.36 27.11
N ALA A 25 32.14 -3.59 28.07
CA ALA A 25 31.30 -2.40 27.97
C ALA A 25 31.96 -1.19 27.26
N PRO A 26 31.17 -0.17 26.83
CA PRO A 26 31.67 0.91 25.99
C PRO A 26 32.18 2.11 26.81
N ALA A 27 33.37 2.59 26.45
CA ALA A 27 33.88 3.89 26.87
C ALA A 27 33.36 4.97 25.91
N PHE A 28 32.53 5.87 26.44
CA PHE A 28 32.26 7.17 25.85
C PHE A 28 33.53 8.02 25.86
N TYR A 29 33.88 8.66 24.74
CA TYR A 29 34.43 10.03 24.75
C TYR A 29 34.55 10.66 23.35
N PHE A 30 34.18 11.94 23.31
CA PHE A 30 34.63 13.04 22.44
C PHE A 30 34.46 12.94 20.91
N TYR A 31 33.53 13.75 20.38
CA TYR A 31 33.91 14.82 19.44
C TYR A 31 32.93 16.00 19.60
N GLY A 32 33.48 17.14 20.00
CA GLY A 32 32.80 18.42 20.06
C GLY A 32 33.63 19.49 19.35
N ARG A 33 32.92 20.41 18.69
CA ARG A 33 33.38 21.67 18.07
C ARG A 33 34.30 21.55 16.86
N ILE A 34 33.74 21.79 15.66
CA ILE A 34 34.11 22.93 14.79
C ILE A 34 32.85 23.37 14.02
N LEU A 35 32.41 24.61 14.23
CA LEU A 35 31.81 25.57 13.28
C LEU A 35 30.97 26.59 14.05
N ARG A 36 31.67 27.62 14.51
CA ARG A 36 31.10 28.91 14.93
C ARG A 36 31.81 29.98 14.11
N ASN A 37 31.04 30.90 13.56
CA ASN A 37 31.41 32.12 12.83
C ASN A 37 31.42 31.99 11.30
N HIS A 38 30.28 32.32 10.67
CA HIS A 38 30.17 33.57 9.90
C HIS A 38 28.73 33.77 9.41
N LEU A 39 28.09 34.84 9.91
CA LEU A 39 27.23 35.82 9.23
C LEU A 39 26.05 36.27 10.11
N ILE A 40 26.29 37.38 10.80
CA ILE A 40 25.28 38.39 11.09
C ILE A 40 25.32 39.35 9.90
N SER A 41 24.22 39.45 9.13
CA SER A 41 23.69 40.71 8.57
C SER A 41 22.62 40.41 7.50
N SER A 42 21.35 40.48 7.89
CA SER A 42 20.29 41.22 7.17
C SER A 42 18.95 40.82 7.79
N ALA A 43 18.38 41.76 8.53
CA ALA A 43 17.01 41.69 9.00
C ALA A 43 16.10 42.36 7.97
N GLN A 44 15.16 41.60 7.39
CA GLN A 44 13.85 42.11 6.99
C GLN A 44 12.79 41.01 7.19
N PRO A 45 11.53 41.38 7.50
CA PRO A 45 10.58 40.48 8.14
C PRO A 45 9.67 39.83 7.10
N PHE A 46 9.76 38.50 6.93
CA PHE A 46 8.66 37.71 6.38
C PHE A 46 7.88 37.11 7.54
N CYS A 47 7.01 37.94 8.12
CA CYS A 47 5.99 37.55 9.07
C CYS A 47 4.69 37.32 8.28
N SER A 48 4.16 36.08 8.31
CA SER A 48 2.72 35.77 8.51
C SER A 48 2.29 34.42 7.94
N GLN A 49 3.04 33.78 7.04
CA GLN A 49 2.60 32.51 6.43
C GLN A 49 3.09 31.25 7.16
N THR A 50 4.24 31.30 7.83
CA THR A 50 4.80 30.14 8.54
C THR A 50 4.14 29.88 9.90
N GLN A 51 3.57 30.90 10.55
CA GLN A 51 2.82 30.72 11.81
C GLN A 51 1.40 30.18 11.59
N ILE A 52 0.77 30.49 10.45
CA ILE A 52 -0.51 29.87 10.08
C ILE A 52 -0.28 28.39 9.71
N PHE A 53 0.86 28.03 9.12
CA PHE A 53 1.17 26.66 8.71
C PHE A 53 1.61 25.75 9.87
N LEU A 54 2.41 26.25 10.82
CA LEU A 54 2.71 25.50 12.06
C LEU A 54 1.50 25.37 12.97
N GLY A 55 0.58 26.35 12.96
CA GLY A 55 -0.72 26.26 13.61
C GLY A 55 -1.61 25.19 12.97
N PHE A 56 -1.68 25.15 11.63
CA PHE A 56 -2.49 24.16 10.91
C PHE A 56 -1.93 22.72 11.03
N CYS A 57 -0.61 22.54 11.01
CA CYS A 57 -0.01 21.22 11.26
C CYS A 57 -0.13 20.79 12.73
N ALA A 58 -0.01 21.71 13.69
CA ALA A 58 -0.25 21.37 15.10
C ALA A 58 -1.73 21.13 15.40
N GLU A 59 -2.66 21.79 14.72
CA GLU A 59 -4.11 21.61 14.89
C GLU A 59 -4.61 20.37 14.16
N VAL A 60 -4.10 20.05 12.96
CA VAL A 60 -4.36 18.76 12.30
C VAL A 60 -3.68 17.60 13.02
N MET A 61 -2.49 17.81 13.61
CA MET A 61 -1.84 16.79 14.46
C MET A 61 -2.46 16.70 15.85
N ALA A 62 -3.06 17.75 16.41
CA ALA A 62 -3.78 17.74 17.69
C ALA A 62 -5.27 17.36 17.55
N GLN A 63 -5.79 17.37 16.33
CA GLN A 63 -7.06 16.78 15.93
C GLN A 63 -6.87 15.34 15.42
N TRP A 64 -5.64 14.92 15.12
CA TRP A 64 -5.27 13.52 14.90
C TRP A 64 -4.78 12.80 16.16
N GLN A 65 -3.83 13.36 16.93
CA GLN A 65 -3.81 13.25 18.42
C GLN A 65 -5.12 13.88 18.92
N GLY A 66 -5.57 13.89 20.17
CA GLY A 66 -6.95 14.32 20.47
C GLY A 66 -8.02 13.28 20.04
N ASP A 67 -8.13 12.93 18.75
CA ASP A 67 -9.02 11.85 18.24
C ASP A 67 -8.38 10.45 18.26
N THR A 68 -7.05 10.31 18.38
CA THR A 68 -6.39 8.99 18.59
C THR A 68 -5.54 8.88 19.85
N SER A 69 -5.28 9.98 20.56
CA SER A 69 -4.30 9.98 21.67
C SER A 69 -4.85 9.53 23.03
N THR A 70 -6.03 8.90 23.10
CA THR A 70 -6.45 8.15 24.30
C THR A 70 -6.37 6.64 24.16
N LEU A 71 -6.13 6.07 22.98
CA LEU A 71 -6.11 4.62 22.80
C LEU A 71 -5.10 4.18 21.74
N ARG A 72 -3.95 3.64 22.18
CA ARG A 72 -3.21 2.48 21.60
C ARG A 72 -1.71 2.52 21.91
N GLY A 73 -1.37 2.54 23.20
CA GLY A 73 -0.36 1.57 23.64
C GLY A 73 -1.03 0.20 23.57
N GLY A 74 -0.48 -0.79 22.86
CA GLY A 74 -1.11 -2.07 22.52
C GLY A 74 -2.20 -2.51 23.50
N VAL A 75 -3.44 -2.07 23.24
CA VAL A 75 -4.53 -2.26 24.19
C VAL A 75 -4.92 -3.71 24.02
N GLN A 76 -4.58 -4.54 25.00
CA GLN A 76 -5.16 -5.87 25.06
C GLN A 76 -6.68 -5.72 24.97
N PRO A 77 -7.34 -6.51 24.12
CA PRO A 77 -8.77 -6.38 23.91
C PRO A 77 -9.47 -6.52 25.26
N ALA A 78 -10.48 -5.69 25.50
CA ALA A 78 -11.20 -5.69 26.75
C ALA A 78 -11.82 -7.08 26.99
N ARG A 79 -11.48 -7.71 28.13
CA ARG A 79 -12.02 -9.01 28.56
C ARG A 79 -13.04 -8.89 29.68
N ASP A 80 -13.00 -7.78 30.44
CA ASP A 80 -13.95 -7.53 31.51
C ASP A 80 -15.32 -7.13 30.92
N PRO A 81 -16.44 -7.75 31.34
CA PRO A 81 -17.77 -7.42 30.84
C PRO A 81 -18.10 -5.92 30.94
N SER A 82 -17.65 -5.23 31.99
CA SER A 82 -17.90 -3.79 32.17
C SER A 82 -17.14 -2.96 31.13
N ALA A 83 -15.90 -3.33 30.84
CA ALA A 83 -15.09 -2.69 29.80
C ALA A 83 -15.68 -2.92 28.39
N ILE A 84 -16.21 -4.11 28.12
CA ILE A 84 -16.90 -4.42 26.86
C ILE A 84 -18.19 -3.60 26.74
N ILE A 85 -19.01 -3.54 27.80
CA ILE A 85 -20.23 -2.70 27.83
C ILE A 85 -19.87 -1.24 27.53
N GLN A 86 -18.80 -0.72 28.14
CA GLN A 86 -18.38 0.66 27.90
C GLN A 86 -17.89 0.89 26.45
N ALA A 87 -17.15 -0.06 25.87
CA ALA A 87 -16.70 0.04 24.48
C ALA A 87 -17.89 0.04 23.50
N LEU A 88 -18.86 -0.85 23.71
CA LEU A 88 -20.09 -0.92 22.91
C LEU A 88 -20.97 0.33 23.10
N ARG A 89 -21.07 0.84 24.33
CA ARG A 89 -21.75 2.09 24.64
C ARG A 89 -21.15 3.27 23.88
N ASN A 90 -19.83 3.37 23.84
CA ASN A 90 -19.14 4.44 23.09
C ASN A 90 -19.51 4.36 21.59
N CYS A 91 -19.53 3.17 21.01
CA CYS A 91 -19.92 2.98 19.60
C CYS A 91 -21.35 3.45 19.27
N LEU A 92 -22.25 3.43 20.27
CA LEU A 92 -23.66 3.85 20.12
C LEU A 92 -23.89 5.33 20.42
N ILE A 93 -23.11 5.94 21.31
CA ILE A 93 -23.31 7.33 21.77
C ILE A 93 -22.43 8.32 21.00
N GLU A 94 -21.28 7.88 20.49
CA GLU A 94 -20.34 8.73 19.77
C GLU A 94 -20.91 9.22 18.43
N ILE A 95 -20.66 10.50 18.12
CA ILE A 95 -21.17 11.15 16.91
C ILE A 95 -20.46 10.57 15.68
N GLN A 96 -21.21 9.92 14.80
CA GLN A 96 -20.68 9.41 13.54
C GLN A 96 -20.87 10.40 12.40
N SER A 97 -19.78 10.71 11.67
CA SER A 97 -19.75 11.73 10.61
C SER A 97 -20.12 11.22 9.21
N SER A 98 -20.29 9.90 9.05
CA SER A 98 -20.48 9.26 7.74
C SER A 98 -21.80 8.51 7.66
N ASP A 99 -22.58 8.76 6.59
CA ASP A 99 -23.78 8.00 6.26
C ASP A 99 -23.48 6.64 5.56
N LYS A 100 -22.20 6.34 5.28
CA LYS A 100 -21.78 5.11 4.58
C LYS A 100 -21.57 3.94 5.55
N ALA A 101 -21.80 2.72 5.11
CA ALA A 101 -21.46 1.52 5.90
C ALA A 101 -19.96 1.48 6.23
N PRO A 102 -19.55 1.08 7.46
CA PRO A 102 -18.14 0.88 7.79
C PRO A 102 -17.49 -0.19 6.88
N SER A 103 -16.17 -0.17 6.76
CA SER A 103 -15.42 -1.18 6.02
C SER A 103 -15.68 -2.58 6.59
N GLY A 104 -15.85 -3.58 5.71
CA GLY A 104 -16.13 -4.95 6.14
C GLY A 104 -17.59 -5.24 6.50
N PHE A 105 -18.47 -4.23 6.58
CA PHE A 105 -19.87 -4.41 7.00
C PHE A 105 -20.63 -5.42 6.15
N ASP A 106 -20.51 -5.33 4.81
CA ASP A 106 -21.20 -6.26 3.90
C ASP A 106 -20.70 -7.70 4.09
N ARG A 107 -19.40 -7.88 4.35
CA ARG A 107 -18.79 -9.19 4.61
C ARG A 107 -19.26 -9.78 5.93
N ALA A 108 -19.31 -8.96 6.99
CA ALA A 108 -19.80 -9.36 8.30
C ALA A 108 -21.29 -9.74 8.26
N LEU A 109 -22.07 -9.04 7.43
CA LEU A 109 -23.49 -9.36 7.22
C LEU A 109 -23.63 -10.68 6.46
N GLU A 110 -22.83 -10.92 5.43
CA GLU A 110 -22.80 -12.18 4.67
C GLU A 110 -22.33 -13.36 5.54
N SER A 111 -21.42 -13.14 6.50
CA SER A 111 -21.01 -14.17 7.44
C SER A 111 -22.06 -14.53 8.49
N LEU A 112 -23.18 -13.79 8.61
CA LEU A 112 -24.29 -14.19 9.49
C LEU A 112 -24.92 -15.53 9.08
N SER A 113 -24.75 -15.94 7.81
CA SER A 113 -25.13 -17.28 7.36
C SER A 113 -24.27 -18.40 7.95
N THR A 114 -23.12 -18.06 8.55
CA THR A 114 -22.28 -19.01 9.28
C THR A 114 -22.65 -19.01 10.76
N PRO A 115 -22.54 -20.15 11.47
CA PRO A 115 -22.92 -20.27 12.87
C PRO A 115 -21.88 -19.62 13.78
N ASP A 116 -21.83 -18.29 13.82
CA ASP A 116 -21.18 -17.55 14.90
C ASP A 116 -22.22 -17.24 16.00
N PRO A 117 -22.19 -17.97 17.13
CA PRO A 117 -23.20 -17.82 18.17
C PRO A 117 -23.14 -16.44 18.85
N ILE A 118 -21.99 -15.75 18.83
CA ILE A 118 -21.81 -14.48 19.52
C ILE A 118 -22.42 -13.36 18.68
N SER A 119 -22.00 -13.24 17.43
CA SER A 119 -22.59 -12.28 16.48
C SER A 119 -24.11 -12.47 16.38
N ARG A 120 -24.57 -13.73 16.38
CA ARG A 120 -25.99 -14.06 16.40
C ARG A 120 -26.69 -13.55 17.67
N ALA A 121 -26.12 -13.75 18.85
CA ALA A 121 -26.71 -13.30 20.11
C ALA A 121 -26.85 -11.76 20.16
N PHE A 122 -25.86 -11.01 19.66
CA PHE A 122 -25.97 -9.54 19.54
C PHE A 122 -27.05 -9.12 18.54
N LEU A 123 -27.21 -9.87 17.44
CA LEU A 123 -28.21 -9.60 16.40
C LEU A 123 -29.63 -9.87 16.88
N ASP A 124 -29.85 -10.95 17.61
CA ASP A 124 -31.15 -11.29 18.20
C ASP A 124 -31.62 -10.24 19.23
N ALA A 125 -30.67 -9.54 19.87
CA ALA A 125 -30.96 -8.42 20.75
C ALA A 125 -31.29 -7.11 20.01
N GLY A 126 -31.02 -7.04 18.71
CA GLY A 126 -31.35 -5.92 17.84
C GLY A 126 -30.22 -5.48 16.92
N VAL A 127 -30.59 -4.94 15.76
CA VAL A 127 -29.62 -4.51 14.73
C VAL A 127 -28.67 -3.42 15.23
N GLN A 128 -29.11 -2.55 16.13
CA GLN A 128 -28.25 -1.52 16.75
C GLN A 128 -27.18 -2.16 17.66
N VAL A 129 -27.58 -3.15 18.46
CA VAL A 129 -26.70 -3.88 19.39
C VAL A 129 -25.65 -4.67 18.60
N TRP A 130 -26.07 -5.34 17.53
CA TRP A 130 -25.15 -5.98 16.59
C TRP A 130 -24.23 -5.00 15.85
N TYR A 131 -24.73 -3.85 15.43
CA TYR A 131 -23.91 -2.83 14.80
C TYR A 131 -22.79 -2.36 15.73
N ALA A 132 -23.10 -2.12 17.01
CA ALA A 132 -22.09 -1.77 18.02
C ALA A 132 -21.03 -2.87 18.17
N TYR A 133 -21.47 -4.14 18.25
CA TYR A 133 -20.57 -5.30 18.31
C TYR A 133 -19.64 -5.37 17.09
N PHE A 134 -20.19 -5.21 15.90
CA PHE A 134 -19.42 -5.21 14.66
C PHE A 134 -18.38 -4.07 14.61
N VAL A 135 -18.75 -2.86 15.03
CA VAL A 135 -17.81 -1.72 15.04
C VAL A 135 -16.71 -1.92 16.09
N ALA A 136 -17.03 -2.55 17.22
CA ALA A 136 -16.09 -2.78 18.31
C ALA A 136 -15.29 -4.09 18.19
N SER A 137 -15.52 -4.93 17.17
CA SER A 137 -15.00 -6.31 17.13
C SER A 137 -13.48 -6.42 17.20
N ASP A 138 -12.77 -5.40 16.73
CA ASP A 138 -11.30 -5.37 16.76
C ASP A 138 -10.74 -4.96 18.13
N HIS A 139 -11.61 -4.53 19.05
CA HIS A 139 -11.26 -3.94 20.35
C HIS A 139 -11.76 -4.75 21.55
N ILE A 140 -12.72 -5.64 21.33
CA ILE A 140 -13.33 -6.45 22.38
C ILE A 140 -13.13 -7.93 22.09
N ASP A 141 -12.95 -8.71 23.15
CA ASP A 141 -12.79 -10.16 23.05
C ASP A 141 -14.02 -10.86 23.62
N ALA A 142 -15.14 -10.74 22.90
CA ALA A 142 -16.42 -11.32 23.31
C ALA A 142 -16.40 -12.87 23.28
N ALA A 143 -15.44 -13.47 22.55
CA ALA A 143 -15.29 -14.92 22.45
C ALA A 143 -14.92 -15.60 23.76
N ASN A 144 -14.28 -14.86 24.67
CA ASN A 144 -13.84 -15.37 25.97
C ASN A 144 -14.83 -15.08 27.12
N LEU A 145 -16.00 -14.49 26.82
CA LEU A 145 -17.02 -14.28 27.83
C LEU A 145 -17.75 -15.58 28.19
N SER A 146 -18.08 -15.73 29.47
CA SER A 146 -19.02 -16.77 29.88
C SER A 146 -20.41 -16.49 29.26
N PRO A 147 -21.26 -17.51 29.04
CA PRO A 147 -22.61 -17.28 28.51
C PRO A 147 -23.45 -16.30 29.35
N LEU A 148 -23.27 -16.31 30.68
CA LEU A 148 -23.95 -15.38 31.60
C LEU A 148 -23.44 -13.95 31.43
N ASP A 149 -22.13 -13.77 31.27
CA ASP A 149 -21.55 -12.45 31.03
C ASP A 149 -21.94 -11.90 29.67
N LEU A 150 -21.95 -12.74 28.62
CA LEU A 150 -22.42 -12.35 27.29
C LEU A 150 -23.88 -11.88 27.33
N GLN A 151 -24.76 -12.63 28.00
CA GLN A 151 -26.16 -12.21 28.20
C GLN A 151 -26.26 -10.89 28.97
N ARG A 152 -25.45 -10.69 30.00
CA ARG A 152 -25.40 -9.43 30.75
C ARG A 152 -24.96 -8.26 29.86
N VAL A 153 -23.89 -8.43 29.09
CA VAL A 153 -23.38 -7.42 28.15
C VAL A 153 -24.48 -7.03 27.15
N ILE A 154 -25.12 -8.01 26.53
CA ILE A 154 -26.19 -7.80 25.56
C ILE A 154 -27.38 -7.07 26.21
N ALA A 155 -27.82 -7.53 27.39
CA ALA A 155 -28.93 -6.93 28.12
C ALA A 155 -28.66 -5.47 28.48
N GLU A 156 -27.45 -5.12 28.92
CA GLU A 156 -27.08 -3.74 29.23
C GLU A 156 -26.96 -2.87 27.97
N VAL A 157 -26.33 -3.38 26.91
CA VAL A 157 -26.16 -2.63 25.65
C VAL A 157 -27.50 -2.38 24.95
N SER A 158 -28.44 -3.32 25.04
CA SER A 158 -29.80 -3.17 24.47
C SER A 158 -30.62 -2.05 25.11
N LYS A 159 -30.26 -1.60 26.32
CA LYS A 159 -30.93 -0.48 27.02
C LYS A 159 -30.38 0.88 26.60
N ILE A 160 -29.29 0.92 25.84
CA ILE A 160 -28.62 2.16 25.45
C ILE A 160 -29.35 2.77 24.26
N GLU A 161 -29.85 3.99 24.44
CA GLU A 161 -30.38 4.78 23.34
C GLU A 161 -29.24 5.27 22.44
N ALA A 162 -29.22 4.80 21.19
CA ALA A 162 -28.20 5.18 20.22
C ALA A 162 -28.34 6.65 19.82
N HIS A 163 -27.22 7.35 19.71
CA HIS A 163 -27.17 8.72 19.23
C HIS A 163 -27.83 8.84 17.84
N GLU A 164 -28.49 9.97 17.56
CA GLU A 164 -29.27 10.17 16.33
C GLU A 164 -28.44 9.93 15.06
N SER A 165 -27.15 10.29 15.06
CA SER A 165 -26.26 10.05 13.92
C SER A 165 -26.00 8.56 13.67
N VAL A 166 -25.92 7.73 14.72
CA VAL A 166 -25.80 6.27 14.60
C VAL A 166 -27.10 5.69 14.04
N THR A 167 -28.24 6.12 14.58
CA THR A 167 -29.57 5.71 14.08
C THR A 167 -29.76 6.09 12.61
N ARG A 168 -29.44 7.34 12.25
CA ARG A 168 -29.46 7.82 10.86
C ARG A 168 -28.55 7.01 9.96
N ARG A 169 -27.32 6.70 10.40
CA ARG A 169 -26.38 5.89 9.63
C ARG A 169 -26.91 4.48 9.38
N ILE A 170 -27.43 3.82 10.41
CA ILE A 170 -28.07 2.49 10.27
C ILE A 170 -29.24 2.58 9.28
N GLN A 171 -30.08 3.62 9.37
CA GLN A 171 -31.15 3.84 8.40
C GLN A 171 -30.62 4.05 6.97
N CYS A 172 -29.56 4.84 6.78
CA CYS A 172 -28.93 5.02 5.47
C CYS A 172 -28.41 3.70 4.90
N ILE A 173 -27.74 2.89 5.73
CA ILE A 173 -27.18 1.58 5.36
C ILE A 173 -28.26 0.61 4.88
N PHE A 174 -29.41 0.55 5.57
CA PHE A 174 -30.46 -0.44 5.31
C PHE A 174 -31.63 0.07 4.47
N PHE A 175 -31.79 1.38 4.25
CA PHE A 175 -32.91 1.94 3.51
C PHE A 175 -32.55 2.82 2.32
N ARG A 176 -31.44 3.57 2.38
CA ARG A 176 -31.10 4.58 1.36
C ARG A 176 -29.95 4.20 0.45
N SER A 177 -29.10 3.26 0.85
CA SER A 177 -27.96 2.81 0.06
C SER A 177 -28.40 1.95 -1.14
N ASP A 178 -27.68 2.02 -2.26
CA ASP A 178 -27.88 1.11 -3.41
C ASP A 178 -27.76 -0.38 -3.03
N ARG A 179 -26.97 -0.69 -1.99
CA ARG A 179 -26.80 -2.05 -1.46
C ARG A 179 -27.86 -2.44 -0.44
N ALA A 180 -28.75 -1.53 -0.04
CA ALA A 180 -29.78 -1.77 0.95
C ALA A 180 -30.67 -2.99 0.64
N PRO A 181 -31.16 -3.22 -0.61
CA PRO A 181 -32.01 -4.38 -0.89
C PRO A 181 -31.32 -5.71 -0.59
N LYS A 182 -30.03 -5.84 -0.93
CA LYS A 182 -29.23 -7.05 -0.63
C LYS A 182 -29.10 -7.24 0.88
N ARG A 183 -28.76 -6.19 1.62
CA ARG A 183 -28.59 -6.23 3.09
C ARG A 183 -29.88 -6.64 3.80
N ARG A 184 -31.01 -6.05 3.42
CA ARG A 184 -32.32 -6.40 3.98
C ARG A 184 -32.70 -7.85 3.68
N ARG A 185 -32.38 -8.36 2.48
CA ARG A 185 -32.61 -9.77 2.14
C ARG A 185 -31.80 -10.70 3.03
N ILE A 186 -30.54 -10.37 3.33
CA ILE A 186 -29.68 -11.16 4.22
C ILE A 186 -30.26 -11.18 5.65
N LEU A 187 -30.67 -10.02 6.19
CA LEU A 187 -31.32 -9.96 7.50
C LEU A 187 -32.63 -10.75 7.56
N ALA A 188 -33.46 -10.64 6.52
CA ALA A 188 -34.70 -11.41 6.41
C ALA A 188 -34.44 -12.92 6.36
N SER A 189 -33.41 -13.38 5.63
CA SER A 189 -33.01 -14.80 5.61
C SER A 189 -32.47 -15.30 6.96
N ASN A 190 -32.12 -14.36 7.85
CA ASN A 190 -31.68 -14.63 9.20
C ASN A 190 -32.80 -14.39 10.24
N HIS A 191 -34.06 -14.27 9.82
CA HIS A 191 -35.21 -14.01 10.70
C HIS A 191 -35.09 -12.72 11.53
N VAL A 192 -34.39 -11.70 11.01
CA VAL A 192 -34.28 -10.39 11.65
C VAL A 192 -35.21 -9.42 10.97
N GLU A 193 -36.24 -8.98 11.70
CA GLU A 193 -37.13 -7.93 11.24
C GLU A 193 -36.51 -6.56 11.48
N LEU A 194 -36.35 -5.79 10.40
CA LEU A 194 -35.98 -4.39 10.52
C LEU A 194 -37.22 -3.55 10.86
N PRO A 195 -37.08 -2.49 11.68
CA PRO A 195 -38.16 -1.54 11.87
C PRO A 195 -38.62 -0.99 10.52
N ALA A 196 -39.91 -0.74 10.38
CA ALA A 196 -40.46 -0.15 9.16
C ALA A 196 -39.65 1.11 8.80
N PRO A 197 -39.35 1.33 7.51
CA PRO A 197 -38.65 2.55 7.11
C PRO A 197 -39.42 3.73 7.67
N PRO A 198 -38.74 4.74 8.26
CA PRO A 198 -39.42 5.94 8.72
C PRO A 198 -40.22 6.45 7.53
N THR A 199 -41.55 6.50 7.70
CA THR A 199 -42.50 6.90 6.67
C THR A 199 -42.05 8.26 6.20
N SER A 200 -41.31 8.29 5.11
CA SER A 200 -40.76 9.54 4.61
C SER A 200 -41.98 10.37 4.29
N PRO A 201 -42.10 11.60 4.81
CA PRO A 201 -43.25 12.45 4.50
C PRO A 201 -43.37 12.43 2.98
N SER A 202 -44.53 11.96 2.50
CA SER A 202 -44.80 11.70 1.09
C SER A 202 -44.15 12.81 0.28
N PRO A 203 -43.23 12.50 -0.65
CA PRO A 203 -42.49 13.53 -1.36
C PRO A 203 -43.52 14.49 -1.94
N GLU A 204 -43.47 15.72 -1.44
CA GLU A 204 -44.32 16.81 -1.90
C GLU A 204 -44.25 16.80 -3.43
N PRO A 205 -45.40 16.79 -4.13
CA PRO A 205 -45.45 16.55 -5.57
C PRO A 205 -44.44 17.47 -6.25
N SER A 206 -43.38 16.85 -6.77
CA SER A 206 -42.25 17.59 -7.34
C SER A 206 -42.82 18.53 -8.40
N PRO A 207 -42.51 19.85 -8.34
CA PRO A 207 -43.07 20.79 -9.29
C PRO A 207 -42.83 20.29 -10.71
N ALA A 208 -43.91 20.23 -11.49
CA ALA A 208 -43.96 19.60 -12.80
C ALA A 208 -42.68 19.88 -13.60
N LYS A 209 -41.97 18.79 -13.97
CA LYS A 209 -40.80 18.83 -14.83
C LYS A 209 -41.12 19.72 -16.03
N ARG A 210 -40.45 20.88 -16.13
CA ARG A 210 -40.54 21.74 -17.30
C ARG A 210 -40.20 20.90 -18.54
N PRO A 211 -40.98 21.01 -19.64
CA PRO A 211 -40.70 20.30 -20.86
C PRO A 211 -39.28 20.62 -21.32
N ARG A 212 -38.48 19.57 -21.53
CA ARG A 212 -37.12 19.66 -22.06
C ARG A 212 -37.24 20.16 -23.49
N VAL A 213 -36.86 21.41 -23.73
CA VAL A 213 -36.70 21.97 -25.08
C VAL A 213 -35.57 21.20 -25.75
N GLU A 214 -35.91 20.44 -26.78
CA GLU A 214 -34.96 19.80 -27.68
C GLU A 214 -34.25 20.91 -28.46
N CYS A 215 -32.98 21.14 -28.14
CA CYS A 215 -32.12 22.00 -28.92
C CYS A 215 -31.53 21.15 -30.06
N GLU A 216 -32.10 21.29 -31.26
CA GLU A 216 -31.48 20.82 -32.51
C GLU A 216 -30.16 21.57 -32.70
N GLN A 217 -29.04 20.96 -32.32
CA GLN A 217 -27.71 21.46 -32.71
C GLN A 217 -27.13 20.59 -33.81
N HIS A 218 -27.20 21.18 -35.00
CA HIS A 218 -26.52 20.81 -36.23
C HIS A 218 -25.07 20.34 -36.01
N SER A 219 -24.75 19.17 -36.54
CA SER A 219 -23.37 18.74 -36.79
C SER A 219 -22.80 19.47 -38.00
N PRO A 220 -21.61 20.11 -37.91
CA PRO A 220 -20.81 20.41 -39.07
C PRO A 220 -19.90 19.21 -39.38
N ARG A 221 -20.15 18.58 -40.53
CA ARG A 221 -19.18 17.73 -41.23
C ARG A 221 -17.94 18.58 -41.53
N HIS A 222 -16.82 18.28 -40.89
CA HIS A 222 -15.51 18.65 -41.39
C HIS A 222 -14.79 17.40 -41.88
N SER A 223 -14.81 17.24 -43.20
CA SER A 223 -13.90 16.39 -43.94
C SER A 223 -12.52 17.03 -43.90
N THR A 224 -11.57 16.39 -43.21
CA THR A 224 -10.16 16.77 -43.29
C THR A 224 -9.39 15.60 -43.89
N THR A 225 -9.15 15.75 -45.19
CA THR A 225 -8.16 15.00 -45.98
C THR A 225 -6.78 15.27 -45.38
N GLY A 226 -6.09 14.22 -44.94
CA GLY A 226 -4.72 14.28 -44.40
C GLY A 226 -3.88 13.14 -44.98
N PRO A 227 -2.56 13.35 -45.16
CA PRO A 227 -1.82 12.78 -46.28
C PRO A 227 -1.20 11.41 -46.01
N ASP A 228 -1.15 10.66 -47.10
CA ASP A 228 -0.51 9.37 -47.32
C ASP A 228 1.01 9.45 -47.03
N LEU A 229 1.46 8.72 -46.01
CA LEU A 229 2.89 8.56 -45.70
C LEU A 229 3.33 7.16 -46.08
N HIS A 230 3.92 7.08 -47.28
CA HIS A 230 4.71 5.95 -47.74
C HIS A 230 5.86 5.67 -46.76
N PHE A 231 5.79 4.53 -46.07
CA PHE A 231 6.97 3.95 -45.41
C PHE A 231 7.78 3.16 -46.45
N ALA A 232 8.99 3.65 -46.71
CA ALA A 232 9.98 2.99 -47.53
C ALA A 232 10.48 1.71 -46.83
N ASN A 233 10.43 0.61 -47.58
CA ASN A 233 11.20 -0.60 -47.35
C ASN A 233 12.69 -0.28 -47.45
N THR A 234 13.47 -0.79 -46.49
CA THR A 234 14.93 -0.90 -46.63
C THR A 234 15.36 -2.33 -46.33
N ASP A 235 15.70 -3.00 -47.43
CA ASP A 235 16.68 -4.07 -47.66
C ASP A 235 17.34 -4.73 -46.44
N THR A 236 17.21 -6.05 -46.29
CA THR A 236 17.98 -7.11 -46.97
C THR A 236 19.48 -7.03 -46.66
N MET A 237 19.90 -7.63 -45.54
CA MET A 237 21.30 -8.01 -45.32
C MET A 237 21.43 -9.53 -45.26
N THR A 238 21.94 -10.04 -46.39
CA THR A 238 22.93 -11.11 -46.55
C THR A 238 23.21 -12.05 -45.38
N LEU A 239 22.79 -13.28 -45.62
CA LEU A 239 23.27 -14.54 -45.06
C LEU A 239 24.76 -14.72 -45.42
N GLU A 240 25.65 -14.75 -44.43
CA GLU A 240 26.98 -15.34 -44.61
C GLU A 240 27.11 -16.59 -43.74
N ASP A 241 27.40 -17.66 -44.47
CA ASP A 241 27.55 -19.05 -44.12
C ASP A 241 29.02 -19.28 -43.72
N ILE A 242 29.28 -19.59 -42.45
CA ILE A 242 30.62 -20.00 -41.97
C ILE A 242 30.48 -21.17 -40.99
N SER A 243 30.58 -22.37 -41.57
CA SER A 243 31.53 -23.44 -41.22
C SER A 243 31.61 -23.92 -39.77
N ASP A 244 30.96 -25.07 -39.57
CA ASP A 244 31.32 -26.23 -38.75
C ASP A 244 32.65 -26.19 -37.97
N THR A 245 32.56 -26.34 -36.64
CA THR A 245 33.60 -26.96 -35.82
C THR A 245 32.95 -27.71 -34.65
N PRO A 246 33.03 -29.05 -34.57
CA PRO A 246 32.43 -29.80 -33.47
C PRO A 246 33.44 -29.89 -32.33
N HIS A 247 33.25 -29.09 -31.28
CA HIS A 247 33.86 -29.35 -29.97
C HIS A 247 32.74 -29.66 -28.99
N GLY A 248 32.75 -30.90 -28.51
CA GLY A 248 31.76 -31.47 -27.62
C GLY A 248 31.61 -30.65 -26.35
N ARG A 249 30.58 -29.79 -26.32
CA ARG A 249 30.12 -29.13 -25.11
C ARG A 249 29.24 -30.14 -24.39
N GLN A 250 29.78 -30.72 -23.33
CA GLN A 250 29.07 -31.60 -22.42
C GLN A 250 27.94 -30.76 -21.78
N VAL A 251 26.73 -30.84 -22.35
CA VAL A 251 25.53 -30.23 -21.80
C VAL A 251 25.17 -31.04 -20.56
N SER A 252 25.68 -30.60 -19.42
CA SER A 252 25.13 -31.01 -18.12
C SER A 252 23.68 -30.56 -18.08
N GLN A 253 22.78 -31.46 -18.44
CA GLN A 253 21.34 -31.34 -18.22
C GLN A 253 21.11 -31.30 -16.70
N LEU A 254 21.26 -30.12 -16.09
CA LEU A 254 20.69 -29.86 -14.79
C LEU A 254 19.17 -29.95 -14.95
N ALA A 255 18.59 -30.94 -14.27
CA ALA A 255 17.15 -31.17 -14.22
C ALA A 255 16.42 -29.85 -13.93
N ALA A 256 15.59 -29.41 -14.87
CA ALA A 256 14.68 -28.30 -14.70
C ALA A 256 13.63 -28.70 -13.64
N HIS A 257 13.92 -28.41 -12.38
CA HIS A 257 12.89 -28.45 -11.34
C HIS A 257 11.87 -27.35 -11.69
N PRO A 258 10.58 -27.68 -11.86
CA PRO A 258 9.53 -26.68 -11.97
C PRO A 258 9.46 -25.97 -10.62
N VAL A 259 10.20 -24.88 -10.50
CA VAL A 259 10.04 -23.95 -9.41
C VAL A 259 8.65 -23.37 -9.60
N ASP A 260 7.75 -23.71 -8.68
CA ASP A 260 6.41 -23.17 -8.59
C ASP A 260 6.55 -21.68 -8.22
N SER A 261 6.95 -20.88 -9.21
CA SER A 261 7.36 -19.48 -9.09
C SER A 261 6.14 -18.60 -8.86
N LYS A 262 5.50 -18.77 -7.70
CA LYS A 262 4.48 -17.85 -7.24
C LYS A 262 5.16 -16.49 -7.09
N LEU A 263 4.68 -15.53 -7.89
CA LEU A 263 5.10 -14.13 -7.79
C LEU A 263 5.15 -13.72 -6.30
N PRO A 264 6.18 -12.99 -5.86
CA PRO A 264 6.33 -12.58 -4.47
C PRO A 264 5.19 -11.63 -4.09
N ILE A 265 4.09 -12.18 -3.56
CA ILE A 265 2.91 -11.42 -3.13
C ILE A 265 3.29 -10.60 -1.88
N PHE A 266 2.89 -9.33 -1.84
CA PHE A 266 2.98 -8.53 -0.61
C PHE A 266 2.23 -9.25 0.53
N LYS A 267 2.92 -9.54 1.63
CA LYS A 267 2.28 -9.97 2.87
C LYS A 267 1.81 -8.73 3.60
N ILE A 268 0.62 -8.25 3.26
CA ILE A 268 0.06 -6.99 3.76
C ILE A 268 -0.31 -7.17 5.23
N ASN A 269 0.23 -6.32 6.09
CA ASN A 269 -0.30 -6.10 7.43
C ASN A 269 -1.44 -5.07 7.37
N PRO A 270 -2.70 -5.48 7.63
CA PRO A 270 -3.85 -4.58 7.51
C PRO A 270 -3.83 -3.42 8.50
N ASP A 271 -3.05 -3.49 9.57
CA ASP A 271 -3.02 -2.46 10.61
C ASP A 271 -2.35 -1.16 10.13
N PHE A 272 -1.39 -1.26 9.21
CA PHE A 272 -0.59 -0.11 8.79
C PHE A 272 -0.09 -0.15 7.33
N GLU A 273 -0.43 -1.18 6.55
CA GLU A 273 -0.03 -1.30 5.16
C GLU A 273 -1.20 -1.15 4.19
N PHE A 274 -0.97 -0.37 3.14
CA PHE A 274 -1.93 -0.10 2.07
C PHE A 274 -1.30 -0.56 0.78
N ALA A 275 -1.96 -1.45 0.04
CA ALA A 275 -1.41 -1.99 -1.20
C ALA A 275 -2.43 -2.02 -2.32
N TRP A 276 -1.91 -2.16 -3.55
CA TRP A 276 -2.70 -2.32 -4.78
C TRP A 276 -3.60 -1.11 -5.10
N PRO A 277 -3.06 0.12 -5.17
CA PRO A 277 -3.84 1.26 -5.63
C PRO A 277 -4.24 1.09 -7.10
N LYS A 278 -5.31 1.76 -7.53
CA LYS A 278 -5.75 1.71 -8.93
C LYS A 278 -4.70 2.33 -9.85
N ALA A 279 -4.31 1.62 -10.91
CA ALA A 279 -3.25 2.02 -11.83
C ALA A 279 -3.54 3.36 -12.54
N LYS A 280 -4.82 3.72 -12.71
CA LYS A 280 -5.24 5.03 -13.24
C LYS A 280 -4.76 6.21 -12.38
N ASN A 281 -4.43 5.98 -11.11
CA ASN A 281 -3.99 7.02 -10.18
C ASN A 281 -2.46 7.20 -10.17
N LEU A 282 -1.68 6.33 -10.83
CA LEU A 282 -0.21 6.45 -10.91
C LEU A 282 0.28 7.81 -11.44
N PRO A 283 -0.33 8.40 -12.49
CA PRO A 283 0.15 9.67 -13.06
C PRO A 283 0.06 10.87 -12.12
N PHE A 284 -0.68 10.77 -11.01
CA PHE A 284 -0.72 11.83 -10.01
C PHE A 284 0.52 11.86 -9.13
N VAL A 285 1.24 10.73 -9.03
CA VAL A 285 2.40 10.57 -8.15
C VAL A 285 3.70 10.44 -8.93
N PHE A 286 3.68 9.65 -10.00
CA PHE A 286 4.88 9.24 -10.70
C PHE A 286 4.96 9.88 -12.09
N PRO A 287 6.18 10.17 -12.58
CA PRO A 287 6.39 10.50 -13.98
C PRO A 287 5.84 9.41 -14.92
N HIS A 288 5.50 9.79 -16.15
CA HIS A 288 4.87 8.89 -17.12
C HIS A 288 5.65 7.59 -17.35
N TYR A 289 6.98 7.69 -17.44
CA TYR A 289 7.87 6.54 -17.58
C TYR A 289 7.66 5.51 -16.45
N MET A 290 7.66 5.96 -15.19
CA MET A 290 7.43 5.05 -14.07
C MET A 290 6.02 4.46 -14.06
N CYS A 291 5.02 5.18 -14.56
CA CYS A 291 3.66 4.65 -14.70
C CYS A 291 3.61 3.43 -15.64
N THR A 292 4.50 3.32 -16.62
CA THR A 292 4.62 2.15 -17.51
C THR A 292 5.55 1.07 -16.95
N THR A 293 6.54 1.46 -16.15
CA THR A 293 7.57 0.57 -15.60
C THR A 293 7.11 -0.21 -14.36
N ILE A 294 6.24 0.37 -13.53
CA ILE A 294 5.64 -0.30 -12.36
C ILE A 294 4.77 -1.47 -12.83
N ASP A 295 4.98 -2.64 -12.21
CA ASP A 295 4.24 -3.86 -12.50
C ASP A 295 2.75 -3.70 -12.15
N LYS A 296 1.87 -4.30 -12.95
CA LYS A 296 0.40 -4.15 -12.83
C LYS A 296 -0.29 -5.49 -12.85
N ARG A 297 -1.34 -5.62 -12.04
CA ARG A 297 -2.22 -6.79 -11.98
C ARG A 297 -3.64 -6.35 -12.28
N GLY A 298 -4.04 -6.48 -13.54
CA GLY A 298 -5.32 -5.94 -14.01
C GLY A 298 -5.34 -4.41 -13.95
N ASP A 299 -6.25 -3.84 -13.16
CA ASP A 299 -6.40 -2.39 -12.98
C ASP A 299 -5.68 -1.83 -11.75
N GLU A 300 -4.87 -2.65 -11.07
CA GLU A 300 -4.13 -2.31 -9.86
C GLU A 300 -2.62 -2.30 -10.10
N ALA A 301 -1.92 -1.35 -9.48
CA ALA A 301 -0.47 -1.25 -9.53
C ALA A 301 0.16 -2.01 -8.36
N SER A 302 1.33 -2.64 -8.59
CA SER A 302 2.10 -3.33 -7.55
C SER A 302 2.86 -2.33 -6.67
N ILE A 303 2.11 -1.61 -5.85
CA ILE A 303 2.61 -0.62 -4.89
C ILE A 303 2.06 -0.97 -3.51
N MET A 304 2.91 -0.81 -2.49
CA MET A 304 2.57 -0.89 -1.08
C MET A 304 3.16 0.30 -0.32
N LEU A 305 2.35 0.94 0.51
CA LEU A 305 2.75 1.94 1.49
C LEU A 305 2.65 1.32 2.89
N SER A 306 3.58 1.65 3.78
CA SER A 306 3.58 1.14 5.15
C SER A 306 3.82 2.29 6.13
N PHE A 307 2.92 2.43 7.10
CA PHE A 307 2.90 3.50 8.11
C PHE A 307 3.02 2.93 9.54
N PRO A 308 4.16 2.29 9.88
CA PRO A 308 4.35 1.77 11.23
C PRO A 308 4.36 2.91 12.27
N SER A 309 4.21 2.57 13.56
CA SER A 309 4.14 3.57 14.64
C SER A 309 5.38 4.46 14.75
N HIS A 310 6.54 4.02 14.24
CA HIS A 310 7.73 4.84 14.19
C HIS A 310 7.90 5.48 12.80
N PRO A 311 7.87 6.82 12.67
CA PRO A 311 7.81 7.50 11.37
C PRO A 311 9.05 7.29 10.51
N ALA A 312 10.23 7.04 11.11
CA ALA A 312 11.45 6.72 10.34
C ALA A 312 11.42 5.35 9.66
N LEU A 313 10.43 4.50 9.99
CA LEU A 313 10.23 3.19 9.37
C LEU A 313 9.16 3.22 8.25
N CYS A 314 8.63 4.40 7.92
CA CYS A 314 7.73 4.58 6.79
C CYS A 314 8.42 4.16 5.49
N ARG A 315 7.73 3.34 4.70
CA ARG A 315 8.28 2.81 3.45
C ARG A 315 7.26 2.81 2.32
N LEU A 316 7.78 3.12 1.13
CA LEU A 316 7.12 2.91 -0.15
C LEU A 316 7.81 1.70 -0.81
N VAL A 317 7.03 0.69 -1.18
CA VAL A 317 7.49 -0.49 -1.88
C VAL A 317 6.76 -0.58 -3.21
N LEU A 318 7.48 -0.86 -4.28
CA LEU A 318 6.88 -1.07 -5.59
C LEU A 318 7.62 -2.15 -6.36
N ASP A 319 6.89 -2.93 -7.14
CA ASP A 319 7.47 -3.92 -8.05
C ASP A 319 7.63 -3.30 -9.44
N ILE A 320 8.80 -3.48 -10.03
CA ILE A 320 9.23 -3.05 -11.35
C ILE A 320 9.08 -4.22 -12.31
N SER A 321 8.43 -4.00 -13.45
CA SER A 321 8.24 -5.03 -14.49
C SER A 321 9.56 -5.69 -14.90
N ALA A 322 9.49 -6.99 -15.19
CA ALA A 322 10.66 -7.83 -15.48
C ALA A 322 11.52 -7.28 -16.62
N THR A 323 10.89 -6.67 -17.63
CA THR A 323 11.54 -6.08 -18.82
C THR A 323 12.34 -4.81 -18.50
N GLU A 324 11.99 -4.10 -17.42
CA GLU A 324 12.60 -2.82 -17.05
C GLU A 324 13.67 -2.97 -15.96
N VAL A 325 13.82 -4.16 -15.37
CA VAL A 325 14.76 -4.43 -14.27
C VAL A 325 16.19 -4.01 -14.62
N GLN A 326 16.67 -4.34 -15.83
CA GLN A 326 18.02 -3.98 -16.26
C GLN A 326 18.21 -2.47 -16.34
N HIS A 327 17.25 -1.75 -16.94
CA HIS A 327 17.34 -0.30 -17.09
C HIS A 327 17.35 0.38 -15.72
N ILE A 328 16.40 0.03 -14.86
CA ILE A 328 16.28 0.59 -13.51
C ILE A 328 17.52 0.27 -12.65
N ALA A 329 18.04 -0.95 -12.69
CA ALA A 329 19.25 -1.32 -11.95
C ALA A 329 20.49 -0.53 -12.42
N LYS A 330 20.62 -0.34 -13.73
CA LYS A 330 21.71 0.45 -14.32
C LYS A 330 21.62 1.93 -13.91
N GLU A 331 20.44 2.53 -14.05
CA GLU A 331 20.25 3.95 -13.74
C GLU A 331 20.41 4.25 -12.25
N LEU A 332 19.88 3.41 -11.36
CA LEU A 332 19.89 3.69 -9.92
C LEU A 332 21.21 3.26 -9.25
N PHE A 333 21.81 2.15 -9.67
CA PHE A 333 22.93 1.50 -8.97
C PHE A 333 24.19 1.33 -9.81
N GLY A 334 24.20 1.72 -11.10
CA GLY A 334 25.33 1.47 -11.98
C GLY A 334 25.57 -0.02 -12.25
N VAL A 335 24.58 -0.89 -12.00
CA VAL A 335 24.71 -2.34 -12.15
C VAL A 335 24.02 -2.79 -13.44
N HIS A 336 24.77 -3.48 -14.29
CA HIS A 336 24.22 -4.11 -15.49
C HIS A 336 23.65 -5.48 -15.15
N ILE A 337 22.36 -5.69 -15.40
CA ILE A 337 21.75 -7.01 -15.32
C ILE A 337 21.84 -7.68 -16.69
N ARG A 338 22.35 -8.91 -16.75
CA ARG A 338 22.34 -9.77 -17.95
C ARG A 338 21.55 -11.03 -17.67
N GLU A 339 21.07 -11.66 -18.73
CA GLU A 339 20.43 -12.97 -18.68
C GLU A 339 21.38 -14.02 -19.24
N GLU A 340 21.70 -15.02 -18.43
CA GLU A 340 22.54 -16.16 -18.80
C GLU A 340 21.81 -17.45 -18.40
N SER A 341 21.54 -18.32 -19.37
CA SER A 341 20.86 -19.61 -19.14
C SER A 341 19.51 -19.48 -18.42
N GLY A 342 18.72 -18.45 -18.75
CA GLY A 342 17.40 -18.20 -18.14
C GLY A 342 17.48 -17.62 -16.72
N ARG A 343 18.64 -17.11 -16.31
CA ARG A 343 18.87 -16.53 -14.98
C ARG A 343 19.52 -15.16 -15.09
N ARG A 344 19.21 -14.27 -14.16
CA ARG A 344 19.85 -12.97 -14.06
C ARG A 344 21.23 -13.10 -13.41
N CYS A 345 22.21 -12.39 -13.96
CA CYS A 345 23.50 -12.13 -13.34
C CYS A 345 23.75 -10.61 -13.29
N ALA A 346 24.39 -10.15 -12.22
CA ALA A 346 24.81 -8.77 -12.07
C ALA A 346 26.23 -8.60 -12.60
N VAL A 347 26.45 -7.59 -13.43
CA VAL A 347 27.74 -7.23 -14.01
C VAL A 347 28.10 -5.81 -13.55
N PHE A 348 29.24 -5.69 -12.89
CA PHE A 348 29.74 -4.42 -12.37
C PHE A 348 30.64 -3.72 -13.40
N GLU A 349 30.92 -2.43 -13.21
CA GLU A 349 31.71 -1.62 -14.15
C GLU A 349 33.12 -2.16 -14.39
N ASN A 350 33.71 -2.83 -13.40
CA ASN A 350 35.02 -3.47 -13.51
C ASN A 350 34.99 -4.81 -14.28
N GLY A 351 33.82 -5.21 -14.81
CA GLY A 351 33.60 -6.47 -15.51
C GLY A 351 33.41 -7.67 -14.60
N ALA A 352 33.46 -7.51 -13.27
CA ALA A 352 33.13 -8.59 -12.35
C ALA A 352 31.66 -9.00 -12.52
N THR A 353 31.40 -10.29 -12.41
CA THR A 353 30.06 -10.87 -12.51
C THR A 353 29.67 -11.53 -11.19
N MET A 354 28.40 -11.47 -10.85
CA MET A 354 27.81 -12.12 -9.68
C MET A 354 26.51 -12.82 -10.07
N ASP A 355 26.49 -14.13 -9.93
CA ASP A 355 25.30 -14.95 -10.18
C ASP A 355 24.23 -14.70 -9.12
N ILE A 356 22.99 -14.46 -9.56
CA ILE A 356 21.85 -14.31 -8.66
C ILE A 356 21.25 -15.69 -8.44
N ASN A 357 21.53 -16.29 -7.28
CA ASN A 357 21.13 -17.67 -7.01
C ASN A 357 19.64 -17.83 -6.66
N ASN A 358 19.06 -16.87 -5.93
CA ASN A 358 17.63 -16.84 -5.60
C ASN A 358 17.10 -15.40 -5.73
N SER A 359 17.62 -14.51 -4.88
CA SER A 359 17.52 -13.07 -5.03
C SER A 359 18.84 -12.41 -4.60
N GLY A 360 19.06 -11.19 -5.07
CA GLY A 360 20.16 -10.32 -4.67
C GLY A 360 19.61 -8.94 -4.34
N THR A 361 20.29 -8.21 -3.44
CA THR A 361 19.88 -6.86 -3.05
C THR A 361 20.95 -5.85 -3.42
N LEU A 362 20.57 -4.85 -4.21
CA LEU A 362 21.35 -3.65 -4.46
C LEU A 362 20.94 -2.58 -3.44
N LYS A 363 21.93 -1.90 -2.85
CA LYS A 363 21.73 -0.82 -1.87
C LYS A 363 22.56 0.38 -2.28
N GLU A 364 22.26 1.53 -1.68
CA GLU A 364 23.04 2.77 -1.85
C GLU A 364 23.00 3.29 -3.30
N GLY A 365 21.78 3.41 -3.84
CA GLY A 365 21.59 4.02 -5.15
C GLY A 365 22.05 5.49 -5.20
N THR A 366 22.42 5.94 -6.39
CA THR A 366 22.80 7.35 -6.60
C THR A 366 21.57 8.26 -6.48
N ALA A 367 21.73 9.42 -5.83
CA ALA A 367 20.60 10.32 -5.56
C ALA A 367 20.06 11.01 -6.82
N MET A 368 20.95 11.41 -7.74
CA MET A 368 20.57 12.18 -8.94
C MET A 368 19.56 11.48 -9.85
N PRO A 369 19.69 10.19 -10.19
CA PRO A 369 18.72 9.50 -11.02
C PRO A 369 17.37 9.28 -10.33
N LEU A 370 17.33 9.33 -9.00
CA LEU A 370 16.13 9.05 -8.21
C LEU A 370 15.08 10.15 -8.39
N ASP A 371 15.49 11.42 -8.33
CA ASP A 371 14.60 12.57 -8.61
C ASP A 371 14.02 12.52 -10.02
N ARG A 372 14.86 12.18 -11.01
CA ARG A 372 14.44 12.11 -12.41
C ARG A 372 13.45 10.98 -12.67
N LEU A 373 13.68 9.82 -12.07
CA LEU A 373 12.85 8.64 -12.28
C LEU A 373 11.54 8.72 -11.49
N PHE A 374 11.61 9.04 -10.20
CA PHE A 374 10.45 8.94 -9.30
C PHE A 374 9.80 10.28 -8.97
N GLY A 375 10.40 11.40 -9.38
CA GLY A 375 9.96 12.73 -9.01
C GLY A 375 10.41 13.15 -7.61
N GLU A 376 10.23 14.43 -7.31
CA GLU A 376 10.70 15.09 -6.08
C GLU A 376 10.08 14.51 -4.80
N MET A 377 8.88 13.91 -4.90
CA MET A 377 8.18 13.32 -3.76
C MET A 377 8.90 12.10 -3.17
N VAL A 378 9.68 11.37 -3.97
CA VAL A 378 10.37 10.14 -3.56
C VAL A 378 11.91 10.32 -3.56
N GLY A 379 12.40 11.35 -4.25
CA GLY A 379 13.79 11.75 -4.47
C GLY A 379 14.80 11.63 -3.33
N THR A 380 14.37 11.89 -2.10
CA THR A 380 15.26 11.98 -0.93
C THR A 380 15.35 10.69 -0.10
N ALA A 381 14.79 9.59 -0.60
CA ALA A 381 14.63 8.36 0.17
C ALA A 381 15.87 7.44 0.12
N CYS A 382 16.10 6.70 1.21
CA CYS A 382 17.04 5.57 1.17
C CYS A 382 16.45 4.46 0.30
N LEU A 383 17.21 4.02 -0.70
CA LEU A 383 16.76 3.11 -1.74
C LEU A 383 17.49 1.75 -1.67
N SER A 384 16.71 0.69 -1.80
CA SER A 384 17.23 -0.65 -2.09
C SER A 384 16.38 -1.34 -3.16
N MET A 385 17.01 -2.25 -3.91
CA MET A 385 16.38 -3.03 -4.97
C MET A 385 16.65 -4.52 -4.74
N GLU A 386 15.61 -5.32 -4.59
CA GLU A 386 15.69 -6.78 -4.61
C GLU A 386 15.43 -7.29 -6.03
N ILE A 387 16.36 -8.09 -6.55
CA ILE A 387 16.31 -8.68 -7.89
C ILE A 387 16.27 -10.19 -7.74
N TRP A 388 15.28 -10.85 -8.35
CA TRP A 388 15.19 -12.31 -8.35
C TRP A 388 15.97 -12.93 -9.50
N ALA A 389 16.41 -14.18 -9.31
CA ALA A 389 17.19 -14.95 -10.27
C ALA A 389 16.43 -15.20 -11.58
N ALA A 390 15.13 -15.49 -11.51
CA ALA A 390 14.32 -15.76 -12.70
C ALA A 390 14.06 -14.47 -13.50
N THR A 391 14.09 -14.59 -14.82
CA THR A 391 14.11 -13.44 -15.74
C THR A 391 12.72 -12.87 -16.03
N ASP A 392 11.68 -13.64 -15.75
CA ASP A 392 10.25 -13.30 -15.88
C ASP A 392 9.66 -12.65 -14.62
N LEU A 393 10.38 -12.69 -13.49
CA LEU A 393 9.93 -12.06 -12.25
C LEU A 393 10.22 -10.55 -12.25
N PRO A 394 9.37 -9.72 -11.62
CA PRO A 394 9.65 -8.29 -11.45
C PRO A 394 10.92 -8.05 -10.61
N ALA A 395 11.29 -6.82 -10.29
CA ALA A 395 12.23 -6.48 -9.22
C ALA A 395 11.54 -5.59 -8.18
N ARG A 396 11.91 -5.65 -6.90
CA ARG A 396 11.25 -4.87 -5.85
C ARG A 396 12.11 -3.71 -5.39
N LEU A 397 11.59 -2.50 -5.56
CA LEU A 397 12.19 -1.30 -5.00
C LEU A 397 11.55 -1.00 -3.64
N THR A 398 12.40 -0.68 -2.67
CA THR A 398 12.00 -0.23 -1.33
C THR A 398 12.65 1.11 -1.04
N PHE A 399 11.81 2.10 -0.72
CA PHE A 399 12.19 3.45 -0.36
C PHE A 399 11.84 3.68 1.11
N MET A 400 12.78 4.21 1.89
CA MET A 400 12.48 4.78 3.21
C MET A 400 12.09 6.24 3.01
N VAL A 401 10.81 6.54 3.18
CA VAL A 401 10.21 7.85 2.86
C VAL A 401 9.74 8.50 4.16
N ASP A 402 9.93 9.81 4.27
CA ASP A 402 9.36 10.58 5.36
C ASP A 402 7.84 10.40 5.45
N ALA A 403 7.30 10.37 6.66
CA ALA A 403 5.88 10.09 6.90
C ALA A 403 4.96 11.12 6.22
N GLU A 404 5.33 12.39 6.20
CA GLU A 404 4.54 13.45 5.56
C GLU A 404 4.49 13.27 4.05
N LYS A 405 5.65 13.02 3.43
CA LYS A 405 5.74 12.72 1.99
C LYS A 405 4.98 11.45 1.62
N LEU A 406 5.10 10.40 2.42
CA LEU A 406 4.40 9.14 2.18
C LEU A 406 2.87 9.30 2.30
N PHE A 407 2.41 10.16 3.21
CA PHE A 407 1.00 10.49 3.35
C PHE A 407 0.46 11.24 2.11
N LEU A 408 1.24 12.18 1.55
CA LEU A 408 0.89 12.84 0.28
C LEU A 408 0.75 11.81 -0.85
N VAL A 409 1.70 10.89 -0.97
CA VAL A 409 1.66 9.80 -1.95
C VAL A 409 0.40 8.94 -1.75
N HIS A 410 0.08 8.56 -0.51
CA HIS A 410 -1.15 7.82 -0.18
C HIS A 410 -2.41 8.57 -0.63
N SER A 411 -2.49 9.88 -0.32
CA SER A 411 -3.66 10.70 -0.64
C SER A 411 -3.92 10.80 -2.14
N GLN A 412 -2.88 10.70 -2.97
CA GLN A 412 -2.97 10.75 -4.43
C GLN A 412 -3.24 9.36 -5.05
N LEU A 413 -2.63 8.30 -4.53
CA LEU A 413 -2.81 6.94 -5.06
C LEU A 413 -4.18 6.33 -4.72
N TRP A 414 -4.80 6.71 -3.59
CA TRP A 414 -6.12 6.22 -3.16
C TRP A 414 -7.25 7.25 -3.32
N GLN A 415 -7.09 8.22 -4.23
CA GLN A 415 -8.20 9.10 -4.60
C GLN A 415 -9.39 8.28 -5.13
N ARG A 416 -10.58 8.62 -4.63
CA ARG A 416 -11.85 7.95 -4.95
C ARG A 416 -12.46 8.47 -6.24
#